data_AF-A0A533WUP7-F1
#
_entry.id   AF-A0A533WUP7-F1
#
_cell.length_a   1.000
_cell.length_b   1.000
_cell.length_c   1.000
_cell.angle_alpha   90.00
_cell.angle_beta   90.00
_cell.angle_gamma   90.00
#
_symmetry.space_group_name_H-M   'P 1'
#
loop_
_entity.id
_entity.type
_entity.pdbx_description
1 polymer ?
#
loop_
_entity_poly.entity_id
_entity_poly.type
_entity_poly.pdbx_seq_one_letter_code
_entity_poly.pdbx_strand_id
1 'polypeptide(L)'
;PVIVHHHLLPGLSEPVRTGLDENAVEDAKISSKMSKSKPSSGILIHDDEKTISEKISKAFCPVGVAEANPVLELVRYVIFHQFEKFTIERSAKHGGSITYSSYKEVEQDFVAKKIHPMDLKSATATYVNKIIEPVYQHFKGREPEL
;
A
#
# COMPACT_ATOMS: atom_id res chain seq x y z
N PRO A 1 -6.11 -32.13 -9.13
CA PRO A 1 -6.13 -30.67 -9.44
C PRO A 1 -5.06 -29.98 -8.60
N VAL A 2 -4.34 -28.99 -9.15
CA VAL A 2 -3.36 -28.18 -8.40
C VAL A 2 -4.02 -26.88 -8.00
N ILE A 3 -3.93 -26.52 -6.72
CA ILE A 3 -4.52 -25.29 -6.17
C ILE A 3 -3.38 -24.32 -5.87
N VAL A 4 -3.47 -23.09 -6.37
CA VAL A 4 -2.50 -22.01 -6.13
C VAL A 4 -3.21 -20.84 -5.45
N HIS A 5 -2.86 -20.60 -4.19
CA HIS A 5 -3.41 -19.51 -3.39
C HIS A 5 -2.46 -18.31 -3.39
N HIS A 6 -3.02 -17.11 -3.54
CA HIS A 6 -2.28 -15.85 -3.49
C HIS A 6 -2.73 -15.03 -2.28
N HIS A 7 -1.82 -14.17 -1.77
CA HIS A 7 -2.14 -13.27 -0.68
C HIS A 7 -3.17 -12.23 -1.12
N LEU A 8 -4.17 -11.96 -0.26
CA LEU A 8 -5.18 -10.95 -0.52
C LEU A 8 -4.79 -9.65 0.18
N LEU A 9 -4.56 -8.61 -0.61
CA LEU A 9 -4.21 -7.29 -0.07
C LEU A 9 -5.41 -6.66 0.69
N PRO A 10 -5.18 -6.12 1.90
CA PRO A 10 -6.17 -5.33 2.61
C PRO A 10 -6.39 -3.99 1.92
N GLY A 11 -7.55 -3.41 2.15
CA GLY A 11 -7.90 -2.06 1.78
C GLY A 11 -7.18 -1.04 2.64
N LEU A 12 -7.12 0.19 2.13
CA LEU A 12 -6.40 1.30 2.73
C LEU A 12 -7.07 1.84 4.01
N SER A 13 -8.33 1.49 4.26
CA SER A 13 -9.08 1.96 5.43
C SER A 13 -8.69 1.23 6.70
N GLU A 14 -8.97 1.84 7.84
CA GLU A 14 -8.78 1.18 9.14
C GLU A 14 -9.57 -0.13 9.19
N PRO A 15 -8.94 -1.25 9.62
CA PRO A 15 -9.63 -2.52 9.75
C PRO A 15 -10.71 -2.42 10.85
N VAL A 16 -11.97 -2.38 10.43
CA VAL A 16 -13.13 -2.35 11.32
C VAL A 16 -13.52 -3.77 11.68
N ARG A 17 -13.61 -4.12 12.97
CA ARG A 17 -14.18 -5.41 13.37
C ARG A 17 -15.67 -5.42 13.06
N THR A 18 -16.12 -6.37 12.25
CA THR A 18 -17.52 -6.47 11.81
C THR A 18 -18.25 -7.68 12.40
N GLY A 19 -17.55 -8.55 13.13
CA GLY A 19 -18.12 -9.74 13.77
C GLY A 19 -18.49 -10.85 12.78
N LEU A 20 -17.82 -10.94 11.64
CA LEU A 20 -17.99 -11.95 10.60
C LEU A 20 -17.25 -13.26 10.92
N ASP A 21 -16.31 -13.25 11.87
CA ASP A 21 -15.56 -14.43 12.35
C ASP A 21 -15.37 -14.35 13.87
N GLU A 22 -15.33 -15.51 14.54
CA GLU A 22 -15.10 -15.62 15.99
C GLU A 22 -13.66 -15.23 16.37
N ASN A 23 -12.71 -15.34 15.42
CA ASN A 23 -11.33 -14.89 15.57
C ASN A 23 -11.20 -13.41 15.18
N ALA A 24 -11.00 -12.55 16.18
CA ALA A 24 -10.93 -11.09 16.02
C ALA A 24 -9.85 -10.57 15.05
N VAL A 25 -8.82 -11.37 14.74
CA VAL A 25 -7.76 -11.04 13.77
C VAL A 25 -8.19 -11.37 12.33
N GLU A 26 -8.87 -12.50 12.13
CA GLU A 26 -9.36 -12.90 10.81
C GLU A 26 -10.59 -12.09 10.41
N ASP A 27 -11.49 -11.77 11.35
CA ASP A 27 -12.62 -10.86 11.10
C ASP A 27 -12.15 -9.48 10.59
N ALA A 28 -11.11 -8.92 11.23
CA ALA A 28 -10.52 -7.64 10.84
C ALA A 28 -9.84 -7.70 9.46
N LYS A 29 -9.26 -8.84 9.08
CA LYS A 29 -8.72 -9.04 7.71
C LYS A 29 -9.82 -9.19 6.68
N ILE A 30 -10.91 -9.88 7.00
CA ILE A 30 -12.04 -10.10 6.09
C ILE A 30 -12.76 -8.78 5.81
N SER A 31 -13.01 -7.99 6.85
CA SER A 31 -13.69 -6.71 6.76
C SER A 31 -12.87 -5.62 6.06
N SER A 32 -11.54 -5.69 6.19
CA SER A 32 -10.63 -4.77 5.52
C SER A 32 -10.35 -5.12 4.07
N LYS A 33 -10.86 -6.23 3.52
CA LYS A 33 -10.62 -6.60 2.10
C LYS A 33 -11.03 -5.47 1.14
N MET A 34 -10.20 -5.23 0.12
CA MET A 34 -10.43 -4.20 -0.93
C MET A 34 -11.75 -4.33 -1.71
N SER A 35 -12.46 -5.45 -1.59
CA SER A 35 -13.48 -5.85 -2.57
C SER A 35 -14.90 -5.34 -2.31
N LYS A 36 -15.23 -4.65 -1.22
CA LYS A 36 -16.60 -4.17 -0.99
C LYS A 36 -16.64 -2.84 -0.21
N SER A 37 -17.10 -1.78 -0.87
CA SER A 37 -18.00 -0.70 -0.35
C SER A 37 -17.52 0.75 -0.43
N LYS A 38 -16.21 1.07 -0.49
CA LYS A 38 -15.75 2.47 -0.58
C LYS A 38 -14.72 2.68 -1.69
N PRO A 39 -15.02 3.49 -2.74
CA PRO A 39 -14.08 3.80 -3.81
C PRO A 39 -12.76 4.42 -3.32
N SER A 40 -12.80 5.09 -2.15
CA SER A 40 -11.63 5.68 -1.50
C SER A 40 -10.71 4.67 -0.80
N SER A 41 -11.16 3.42 -0.60
CA SER A 41 -10.44 2.40 0.15
C SER A 41 -9.56 1.48 -0.71
N GLY A 42 -9.69 1.55 -2.04
CA GLY A 42 -8.90 0.75 -2.99
C GLY A 42 -8.25 1.62 -4.06
N ILE A 43 -7.08 1.19 -4.52
CA ILE A 43 -6.36 1.79 -5.65
C ILE A 43 -6.85 1.11 -6.93
N LEU A 44 -7.38 1.88 -7.86
CA LEU A 44 -7.82 1.40 -9.16
C LEU A 44 -6.70 1.60 -10.19
N ILE A 45 -6.67 0.73 -11.19
CA ILE A 45 -5.66 0.77 -12.27
C ILE A 45 -5.83 2.02 -13.16
N HIS A 46 -7.03 2.61 -13.17
CA HIS A 46 -7.33 3.84 -13.92
C HIS A 46 -7.26 5.11 -13.06
N ASP A 47 -6.86 5.01 -11.79
CA ASP A 47 -6.71 6.21 -10.95
C ASP A 47 -5.55 7.08 -11.46
N ASP A 48 -5.75 8.39 -11.50
CA ASP A 48 -4.68 9.36 -11.77
C ASP A 48 -3.69 9.45 -10.61
N GLU A 49 -2.47 9.92 -10.90
CA GLU A 49 -1.38 10.08 -9.93
C GLU A 49 -1.81 10.82 -8.64
N LYS A 50 -2.61 11.87 -8.81
CA LYS A 50 -3.14 12.68 -7.70
C LYS A 50 -4.09 11.87 -6.82
N THR A 51 -5.01 11.12 -7.44
CA THR A 51 -5.99 10.28 -6.76
C THR A 51 -5.30 9.17 -5.96
N ILE A 52 -4.30 8.53 -6.54
CA ILE A 52 -3.48 7.50 -5.86
C ILE A 52 -2.79 8.09 -4.64
N SER A 53 -2.15 9.25 -4.81
CA SER A 53 -1.45 9.95 -3.72
C SER A 53 -2.40 10.35 -2.59
N GLU A 54 -3.59 10.85 -2.90
CA GLU A 54 -4.62 11.17 -1.90
C GLU A 54 -5.13 9.93 -1.16
N LYS A 55 -5.37 8.82 -1.87
CA LYS A 55 -5.82 7.56 -1.28
C LYS A 55 -4.77 6.98 -0.32
N ILE A 56 -3.51 6.92 -0.73
CA ILE A 56 -2.41 6.43 0.11
C ILE A 56 -2.14 7.38 1.29
N SER A 57 -2.26 8.69 1.09
CA SER A 57 -2.15 9.67 2.17
C SER A 57 -3.21 9.43 3.27
N LYS A 58 -4.45 9.12 2.88
CA LYS A 58 -5.56 8.79 3.78
C LYS A 58 -5.51 7.36 4.34
N ALA A 59 -4.57 6.52 3.89
CA ALA A 59 -4.49 5.13 4.31
C ALA A 59 -4.16 5.00 5.80
N PHE A 60 -4.64 3.92 6.41
CA PHE A 60 -4.28 3.55 7.77
C PHE A 60 -2.79 3.21 7.84
N CYS A 61 -2.03 3.94 8.68
CA CYS A 61 -0.61 3.70 8.89
C CYS A 61 -0.20 4.26 10.26
N PRO A 62 -0.54 3.56 11.36
CA PRO A 62 -0.13 3.93 12.70
C PRO A 62 1.40 3.91 12.86
N VAL A 63 1.95 4.89 13.59
CA VAL A 63 3.41 5.04 13.79
C VAL A 63 3.95 3.85 14.57
N GLY A 64 4.95 3.16 14.01
CA GLY A 64 5.67 2.07 14.69
C GLY A 64 4.90 0.76 14.79
N VAL A 65 3.74 0.64 14.13
CA VAL A 65 2.92 -0.58 14.13
C VAL A 65 2.93 -1.18 12.73
N ALA A 66 3.56 -2.35 12.61
CA ALA A 66 3.62 -3.10 11.35
C ALA A 66 2.40 -4.01 11.13
N GLU A 67 1.76 -4.45 12.21
CA GLU A 67 0.61 -5.34 12.16
C GLU A 67 -0.62 -4.64 11.57
N ALA A 68 -1.30 -5.32 10.64
CA ALA A 68 -2.49 -4.82 9.94
C ALA A 68 -2.30 -3.43 9.28
N ASN A 69 -1.08 -3.15 8.79
CA ASN A 69 -0.75 -1.89 8.14
C ASN A 69 -0.80 -2.05 6.60
N PRO A 70 -1.84 -1.52 5.93
CA PRO A 70 -2.00 -1.69 4.49
C PRO A 70 -0.88 -1.06 3.66
N VAL A 71 -0.25 0.01 4.16
CA VAL A 71 0.88 0.67 3.45
C VAL A 71 2.09 -0.26 3.43
N LEU A 72 2.41 -0.90 4.55
CA LEU A 72 3.51 -1.86 4.62
C LEU A 72 3.23 -3.12 3.79
N GLU A 73 1.98 -3.56 3.72
CA GLU A 73 1.60 -4.67 2.84
C GLU A 73 1.79 -4.33 1.36
N LEU A 74 1.42 -3.12 0.92
CA LEU A 74 1.70 -2.66 -0.44
C LEU A 74 3.20 -2.65 -0.72
N VAL A 75 4.01 -2.16 0.23
CA VAL A 75 5.47 -2.20 0.09
C VAL A 75 5.96 -3.63 -0.07
N ARG A 76 5.50 -4.56 0.77
CA ARG A 76 5.93 -5.96 0.77
C ARG A 76 5.57 -6.72 -0.51
N TYR A 77 4.29 -6.67 -0.90
CA TYR A 77 3.74 -7.58 -1.91
C TYR A 77 3.64 -6.95 -3.29
N VAL A 78 3.61 -5.62 -3.39
CA VAL A 78 3.49 -4.91 -4.68
C VAL A 78 4.82 -4.28 -5.06
N ILE A 79 5.38 -3.44 -4.18
CA ILE A 79 6.60 -2.68 -4.52
C ILE A 79 7.82 -3.59 -4.57
N PHE A 80 8.10 -4.39 -3.53
CA PHE A 80 9.24 -5.31 -3.54
C PHE A 80 9.10 -6.49 -4.50
N HIS A 81 7.89 -6.75 -5.01
CA HIS A 81 7.69 -7.70 -6.11
C HIS A 81 8.17 -7.13 -7.45
N GLN A 82 7.94 -5.83 -7.69
CA GLN A 82 8.28 -5.18 -8.95
C GLN A 82 9.67 -4.53 -8.96
N PHE A 83 10.17 -4.10 -7.80
CA PHE A 83 11.42 -3.36 -7.65
C PHE A 83 12.32 -4.02 -6.61
N GLU A 84 13.62 -4.13 -6.93
CA GLU A 84 14.62 -4.65 -5.99
C GLU A 84 14.95 -3.68 -4.84
N LYS A 85 14.72 -2.37 -5.06
CA LYS A 85 15.08 -1.30 -4.12
C LYS A 85 13.92 -0.35 -3.90
N PHE A 86 13.71 0.00 -2.63
CA PHE A 86 12.72 0.97 -2.19
C PHE A 86 13.39 2.17 -1.54
N THR A 87 13.29 3.33 -2.17
CA THR A 87 13.91 4.57 -1.69
C THR A 87 12.86 5.51 -1.11
N ILE A 88 13.10 5.94 0.13
CA ILE A 88 12.32 6.97 0.81
C ILE A 88 13.11 8.28 0.73
N GLU A 89 12.66 9.18 -0.15
CA GLU A 89 13.25 10.50 -0.28
C GLU A 89 12.74 11.43 0.82
N ARG A 90 13.65 11.88 1.68
CA ARG A 90 13.38 12.86 2.74
C ARG A 90 14.50 13.88 2.80
N SER A 91 14.18 15.09 3.25
CA SER A 91 15.17 16.17 3.33
C SER A 91 16.31 15.80 4.30
N ALA A 92 17.49 16.40 4.11
CA ALA A 92 18.63 16.18 5.00
C ALA A 92 18.30 16.48 6.47
N LYS A 93 17.37 17.42 6.72
CA LYS A 93 16.90 17.78 8.07
C LYS A 93 16.06 16.68 8.74
N HIS A 94 15.48 15.77 7.96
CA HIS A 94 14.66 14.65 8.44
C HIS A 94 15.39 13.31 8.35
N GLY A 95 16.73 13.33 8.23
CA GLY A 95 17.57 12.13 8.22
C GLY A 95 17.98 11.64 6.84
N GLY A 96 17.76 12.41 5.77
CA GLY A 96 18.27 12.15 4.41
C GLY A 96 17.64 10.95 3.71
N SER A 97 17.78 10.87 2.38
CA SER A 97 17.21 9.76 1.60
C SER A 97 17.74 8.41 2.08
N ILE A 98 16.86 7.44 2.30
CA ILE A 98 17.22 6.05 2.66
C ILE A 98 16.75 5.11 1.57
N THR A 99 17.61 4.19 1.17
CA THR A 99 17.27 3.09 0.25
C THR A 99 17.33 1.75 0.98
N TYR A 100 16.26 0.98 0.86
CA TYR A 100 16.12 -0.36 1.40
C TYR A 100 16.21 -1.40 0.29
N SER A 101 16.84 -2.53 0.58
CA SER A 101 16.97 -3.66 -0.37
C SER A 101 16.02 -4.81 -0.03
N SER A 102 15.33 -4.74 1.12
CA SER A 102 14.32 -5.74 1.49
C SER A 102 13.20 -5.16 2.36
N TYR A 103 12.02 -5.78 2.30
CA TYR A 103 10.88 -5.42 3.15
C TYR A 103 11.23 -5.50 4.65
N LYS A 104 12.05 -6.48 5.04
CA LYS A 104 12.43 -6.70 6.44
C LYS A 104 13.15 -5.48 7.04
N GLU A 105 14.02 -4.84 6.25
CA GLU A 105 14.70 -3.61 6.68
C GLU A 105 13.71 -2.45 6.87
N VAL A 106 12.76 -2.30 5.95
CA VAL A 106 11.69 -1.28 6.05
C VAL A 106 10.86 -1.50 7.31
N GLU A 107 10.42 -2.74 7.56
CA GLU A 107 9.61 -3.10 8.72
C GLU A 107 10.35 -2.81 10.03
N GLN A 108 11.63 -3.21 10.12
CA GLN A 108 12.46 -2.97 11.30
C GLN A 108 12.62 -1.48 11.59
N ASP A 109 12.95 -0.67 10.57
CA ASP A 109 13.17 0.76 10.75
C ASP A 109 11.86 1.53 10.99
N PHE A 110 10.74 1.04 10.45
CA PHE A 110 9.42 1.58 10.75
C PHE A 110 8.99 1.31 12.20
N VAL A 111 9.12 0.07 12.68
CA VAL A 111 8.80 -0.30 14.08
C VAL A 111 9.73 0.40 15.07
N ALA A 112 11.01 0.56 14.71
CA ALA A 112 11.98 1.36 15.47
C ALA A 112 11.72 2.88 15.40
N LYS A 113 10.67 3.33 14.69
CA LYS A 113 10.26 4.73 14.52
C LYS A 113 11.34 5.61 13.89
N LYS A 114 12.25 5.03 13.09
CA LYS A 114 13.25 5.77 12.31
C LYS A 114 12.67 6.38 11.03
N ILE A 115 11.55 5.84 10.56
CA ILE A 115 10.79 6.31 9.40
C ILE A 115 9.44 6.85 9.89
N HIS A 116 9.08 8.05 9.44
CA HIS A 116 7.77 8.59 9.73
C HIS A 116 6.72 8.03 8.75
N PRO A 117 5.46 7.76 9.18
CA PRO A 117 4.42 7.28 8.28
C PRO A 117 4.15 8.15 7.07
N MET A 118 4.31 9.47 7.17
CA MET A 118 4.15 10.36 6.03
C MET A 118 5.18 10.09 4.94
N ASP A 119 6.45 9.92 5.32
CA ASP A 119 7.52 9.64 4.36
C ASP A 119 7.31 8.28 3.69
N LEU A 120 6.89 7.27 4.48
CA LEU A 120 6.57 5.94 3.97
C LEU A 120 5.39 6.00 2.97
N LYS A 121 4.32 6.72 3.30
CA LYS A 121 3.15 6.89 2.43
C LYS A 121 3.51 7.60 1.13
N SER A 122 4.26 8.70 1.21
CA SER A 122 4.69 9.46 0.03
C SER A 122 5.55 8.60 -0.90
N ALA A 123 6.54 7.89 -0.36
CA ALA A 123 7.37 6.98 -1.15
C ALA A 123 6.52 5.84 -1.76
N THR A 124 5.63 5.24 -0.98
CA THR A 124 4.73 4.18 -1.46
C THR A 124 3.88 4.70 -2.63
N ALA A 125 3.32 5.90 -2.54
CA ALA A 125 2.54 6.51 -3.63
C ALA A 125 3.34 6.69 -4.90
N THR A 126 4.57 7.21 -4.80
CA THR A 126 5.46 7.36 -5.96
C THR A 126 5.73 6.03 -6.65
N TYR A 127 5.99 4.97 -5.89
CA TYR A 127 6.26 3.65 -6.47
C TYR A 127 5.01 3.00 -7.06
N VAL A 128 3.85 3.12 -6.41
CA VAL A 128 2.58 2.63 -6.95
C VAL A 128 2.23 3.35 -8.25
N ASN A 129 2.43 4.67 -8.32
CA ASN A 129 2.25 5.45 -9.55
C ASN A 129 3.15 4.92 -10.68
N LYS A 130 4.43 4.64 -10.41
CA LYS A 130 5.33 4.06 -11.42
C LYS A 130 4.86 2.71 -11.97
N ILE A 131 4.18 1.90 -11.15
CA ILE A 131 3.63 0.61 -11.57
C ILE A 131 2.39 0.81 -12.45
N ILE A 132 1.55 1.78 -12.12
CA ILE A 132 0.27 2.04 -12.81
C ILE A 132 0.46 2.86 -14.09
N GLU A 133 1.45 3.75 -14.13
CA GLU A 133 1.78 4.64 -15.26
C GLU A 133 1.73 3.95 -16.64
N PRO A 134 2.38 2.80 -16.90
CA PRO A 134 2.33 2.17 -18.22
C PRO A 134 0.91 1.75 -18.62
N VAL A 135 0.08 1.34 -17.66
CA VAL A 135 -1.31 0.96 -17.92
C VAL A 135 -2.15 2.20 -18.17
N TYR A 136 -1.98 3.24 -17.35
CA TYR A 136 -2.66 4.51 -17.53
C TYR A 136 -2.38 5.11 -18.91
N GLN A 137 -1.12 5.16 -19.34
CA GLN A 137 -0.72 5.64 -20.67
C GLN A 137 -1.31 4.79 -21.81
N HIS A 138 -1.49 3.49 -21.61
CA HIS A 138 -2.11 2.62 -22.61
C HIS A 138 -3.59 2.97 -22.86
N PHE A 139 -4.33 3.34 -21.81
CA PHE A 139 -5.75 3.71 -21.89
C PHE A 139 -5.99 5.20 -22.11
N LYS A 140 -4.97 6.04 -21.93
CA LYS A 140 -5.06 7.49 -22.19
C LYS A 140 -5.36 7.74 -23.67
N GLY A 141 -6.56 8.25 -23.95
CA GLY A 141 -7.05 8.52 -25.31
C GLY A 141 -7.71 7.33 -26.01
N ARG A 142 -7.87 6.19 -25.31
CA ARG A 142 -8.73 5.08 -25.74
C ARG A 142 -9.90 5.03 -24.78
N GLU A 143 -11.04 5.60 -25.18
CA GLU A 143 -12.27 5.33 -24.43
C GLU A 143 -12.51 3.82 -24.44
N PRO A 144 -12.83 3.21 -23.28
CA PRO A 144 -13.29 1.83 -23.29
C PRO A 144 -14.61 1.80 -24.08
N GLU A 145 -14.65 1.04 -25.17
CA GLU A 145 -15.92 0.62 -25.74
C GLU A 145 -16.64 -0.20 -24.65
N LEU A 146 -17.68 0.39 -24.05
CA LEU A 146 -18.58 -0.25 -23.09
C LEU A 146 -19.65 -1.07 -23.81
#